data_AF-A0A5E7HFI1-F1
#
_entry.id   AF-A0A5E7HFI1-F1
#
_cell.length_a   1.000
_cell.length_b   1.000
_cell.length_c   1.000
_cell.angle_alpha   90.00
_cell.angle_beta   90.00
_cell.angle_gamma   90.00
#
_symmetry.space_group_name_H-M   'P 1'
#
loop_
_entity.id
_entity.type
_entity.pdbx_description
1 polymer ?
#
loop_
_entity_poly.entity_id
_entity_poly.type
_entity_poly.pdbx_seq_one_letter_code
_entity_poly.pdbx_strand_id
1 'polypeptide(L)'
;MFRTDDNDLAGIPGLFGDGLAHWHAVSRMLRKHWFHLTVKMVVKGRAQEFELMVNDEPKLQQVLQSQDDEVFVKEIQIVTPANMNGGDAWRMEKVESLALGQDSDGDAVSVVTVEGGSIYHDSYRSSLDVTKLTNVRTLYNRNAGRGMH
;
A
#
# COMPACT_ATOMS: atom_id res chain seq x y z
N MET A 1 6.55 -9.38 2.29
CA MET A 1 7.57 -9.37 1.23
C MET A 1 7.05 -10.13 0.03
N PHE A 2 7.06 -9.50 -1.13
CA PHE A 2 6.89 -10.18 -2.42
C PHE A 2 8.19 -10.89 -2.80
N ARG A 3 8.07 -12.07 -3.39
CA ARG A 3 9.18 -12.87 -3.87
C ARG A 3 8.88 -13.34 -5.28
N THR A 4 9.85 -13.22 -6.16
CA THR A 4 9.84 -13.80 -7.51
C THR A 4 10.65 -15.09 -7.53
N ASP A 5 10.33 -15.99 -8.44
CA ASP A 5 11.09 -17.21 -8.73
C ASP A 5 11.47 -17.17 -10.21
N ASP A 6 12.74 -17.41 -10.55
CA ASP A 6 13.23 -17.33 -11.93
C ASP A 6 12.45 -18.23 -12.91
N ASN A 7 11.83 -19.32 -12.43
CA ASN A 7 10.97 -20.17 -13.26
C ASN A 7 9.64 -19.51 -13.63
N ASP A 8 9.20 -18.50 -12.86
CA ASP A 8 8.02 -17.70 -13.15
C ASP A 8 8.34 -16.52 -14.08
N LEU A 9 9.59 -16.33 -14.53
CA LEU A 9 9.96 -15.24 -15.43
C LEU A 9 9.22 -15.40 -16.79
N ALA A 10 8.49 -14.35 -17.17
CA ALA A 10 7.77 -14.30 -18.43
C ALA A 10 8.62 -13.59 -19.49
N GLY A 11 9.21 -14.38 -20.40
CA GLY A 11 10.08 -13.88 -21.45
C GLY A 11 11.48 -13.53 -20.95
N ILE A 12 12.09 -12.49 -21.51
CA ILE A 12 13.42 -11.99 -21.11
C ILE A 12 13.31 -10.58 -20.52
N PRO A 13 14.11 -10.21 -19.51
CA PRO A 13 14.15 -8.84 -19.00
C PRO A 13 14.49 -7.85 -20.12
N GLY A 14 13.83 -6.70 -20.13
CA GLY A 14 13.96 -5.69 -21.18
C GLY A 14 13.02 -5.86 -22.37
N LEU A 15 12.39 -7.03 -22.56
CA LEU A 15 11.54 -7.29 -23.73
C LEU A 15 10.39 -6.28 -23.91
N PHE A 16 9.86 -5.78 -22.80
CA PHE A 16 8.75 -4.82 -22.79
C PHE A 16 9.14 -3.51 -22.09
N GLY A 17 10.41 -3.11 -22.19
CA GLY A 17 10.91 -1.85 -21.65
C GLY A 17 12.19 -2.04 -20.85
N ASP A 18 13.13 -1.13 -21.05
CA ASP A 18 14.45 -1.20 -20.41
C ASP A 18 14.34 -1.22 -18.88
N GLY A 19 15.03 -2.18 -18.27
CA GLY A 19 15.00 -2.37 -16.81
C GLY A 19 13.76 -3.06 -16.26
N LEU A 20 12.81 -3.49 -17.12
CA LEU A 20 11.59 -4.17 -16.69
C LEU A 20 11.68 -5.69 -16.90
N ALA A 21 11.15 -6.44 -15.94
CA ALA A 21 10.95 -7.88 -16.04
C ALA A 21 9.48 -8.21 -15.75
N HIS A 22 8.97 -9.24 -16.41
CA HIS A 22 7.59 -9.70 -16.28
C HIS A 22 7.58 -11.07 -15.61
N TRP A 23 6.57 -11.35 -14.81
CA TRP A 23 6.47 -12.58 -14.04
C TRP A 23 5.07 -13.17 -14.19
N HIS A 24 4.99 -14.48 -14.33
CA HIS A 24 3.73 -15.23 -14.32
C HIS A 24 3.12 -15.29 -12.92
N ALA A 25 3.95 -15.30 -11.88
CA ALA A 25 3.52 -15.31 -10.50
C ALA A 25 4.49 -14.58 -9.57
N VAL A 26 3.96 -14.12 -8.44
CA VAL A 26 4.73 -13.60 -7.32
C VAL A 26 4.22 -14.23 -6.02
N SER A 27 5.13 -14.67 -5.17
CA SER A 27 4.80 -15.25 -3.86
C SER A 27 4.70 -14.15 -2.79
N ARG A 28 3.74 -14.28 -1.86
CA ARG A 28 3.67 -13.47 -0.64
C ARG A 28 4.20 -14.26 0.56
N MET A 29 5.39 -13.91 1.05
CA MET A 29 6.07 -14.67 2.12
C MET A 29 5.68 -14.25 3.54
N LEU A 30 5.17 -13.03 3.71
CA LEU A 30 4.78 -12.51 5.03
C LEU A 30 3.26 -12.42 5.12
N ARG A 31 2.70 -12.93 6.22
CA ARG A 31 1.30 -12.72 6.61
C ARG A 31 1.10 -11.33 7.22
N LYS A 32 1.62 -10.32 6.52
CA LYS A 32 1.45 -8.88 6.77
C LYS A 32 0.72 -8.26 5.59
N HIS A 33 0.02 -7.16 5.83
CA HIS A 33 -0.64 -6.42 4.76
C HIS A 33 0.34 -5.91 3.69
N TRP A 34 -0.22 -5.50 2.57
CA TRP A 34 0.48 -4.83 1.47
C TRP A 34 -0.51 -3.88 0.78
N PHE A 35 -0.03 -3.03 -0.12
CA PHE A 35 -0.85 -2.02 -0.77
C PHE A 35 -0.98 -2.30 -2.28
N HIS A 36 -2.21 -2.20 -2.77
CA HIS A 36 -2.53 -2.26 -4.19
C HIS A 36 -2.88 -0.84 -4.63
N LEU A 37 -2.05 -0.24 -5.48
CA LEU A 37 -2.20 1.14 -5.91
C LEU A 37 -2.63 1.19 -7.37
N THR A 38 -3.68 1.96 -7.66
CA THR A 38 -3.95 2.38 -9.03
C THR A 38 -3.19 3.66 -9.30
N VAL A 39 -2.23 3.60 -10.21
CA VAL A 39 -1.40 4.75 -10.63
C VAL A 39 -1.89 5.23 -11.99
N LYS A 40 -2.10 6.54 -12.11
CA LYS A 40 -2.42 7.18 -13.38
C LYS A 40 -1.18 7.87 -13.93
N MET A 41 -0.91 7.61 -15.20
CA MET A 41 0.20 8.17 -15.96
C MET A 41 -0.35 8.90 -17.20
N VAL A 42 0.05 10.15 -17.39
CA VAL A 42 -0.38 11.00 -18.50
C VAL A 42 0.83 11.30 -19.38
N VAL A 43 0.89 10.68 -20.56
CA VAL A 43 1.99 10.87 -21.52
C VAL A 43 1.44 11.44 -22.80
N LYS A 44 1.92 12.63 -23.20
CA LYS A 44 1.52 13.33 -24.43
C LYS A 44 -0.01 13.47 -24.56
N GLY A 45 -0.68 13.80 -23.46
CA GLY A 45 -2.13 13.98 -23.39
C GLY A 45 -2.95 12.67 -23.38
N ARG A 46 -2.31 11.50 -23.36
CA ARG A 46 -2.99 10.21 -23.19
C ARG A 46 -2.81 9.72 -21.76
N ALA A 47 -3.93 9.41 -21.11
CA ALA A 47 -3.92 8.80 -19.78
C ALA A 47 -3.91 7.27 -19.89
N GLN A 48 -3.03 6.64 -19.14
CA GLN A 48 -2.99 5.21 -18.89
C GLN A 48 -3.03 4.97 -17.38
N GLU A 49 -3.66 3.88 -16.97
CA GLU A 49 -3.63 3.41 -15.58
C GLU A 49 -2.90 2.07 -15.52
N PHE A 50 -2.14 1.87 -14.46
CA PHE A 50 -1.51 0.60 -14.14
C PHE A 50 -1.54 0.36 -12.63
N GLU A 51 -1.48 -0.92 -12.26
CA GLU A 51 -1.49 -1.31 -10.85
C GLU A 51 -0.07 -1.50 -10.34
N LEU A 52 0.20 -0.95 -9.16
CA LEU A 52 1.46 -1.11 -8.46
C LEU A 52 1.22 -1.84 -7.13
N MET A 53 1.87 -3.00 -6.97
CA MET A 53 1.84 -3.76 -5.72
C MET A 53 3.00 -3.32 -4.83
N VAL A 54 2.70 -2.67 -3.72
CA VAL A 54 3.69 -2.10 -2.79
C VAL A 54 3.77 -2.94 -1.52
N ASN A 55 5.00 -3.31 -1.16
CA ASN A 55 5.23 -4.28 -0.09
C ASN A 55 4.96 -3.73 1.32
N ASP A 56 5.32 -2.48 1.57
CA ASP A 56 5.43 -1.88 2.90
C ASP A 56 5.32 -0.34 2.86
N GLU A 57 5.20 0.26 4.04
CA GLU A 57 5.01 1.70 4.23
C GLU A 57 6.19 2.55 3.74
N PRO A 58 7.48 2.19 3.95
CA PRO A 58 8.59 2.95 3.39
C PRO A 58 8.49 3.07 1.88
N LYS A 59 8.20 1.97 1.16
CA LYS A 59 8.03 2.03 -0.29
C LYS A 59 6.79 2.83 -0.69
N LEU A 60 5.69 2.71 0.05
CA LEU A 60 4.49 3.51 -0.20
C LEU A 60 4.77 5.01 -0.03
N GLN A 61 5.45 5.38 1.04
CA GLN A 61 5.84 6.77 1.30
C GLN A 61 6.72 7.30 0.17
N GLN A 62 7.69 6.51 -0.31
CA GLN A 62 8.50 6.88 -1.48
C GLN A 62 7.61 7.15 -2.71
N VAL A 63 6.65 6.26 -3.01
CA VAL A 63 5.72 6.44 -4.14
C VAL A 63 4.91 7.72 -3.98
N LEU A 64 4.34 7.97 -2.80
CA LEU A 64 3.52 9.15 -2.53
C LEU A 64 4.32 10.46 -2.63
N GLN A 65 5.61 10.44 -2.26
CA GLN A 65 6.51 11.59 -2.36
C GLN A 65 7.03 11.83 -3.78
N SER A 66 6.97 10.83 -4.67
CA SER A 66 7.49 10.92 -6.05
C SER A 66 6.42 11.30 -7.08
N GLN A 67 5.22 11.67 -6.63
CA GLN A 67 4.11 12.03 -7.52
C GLN A 67 4.34 13.40 -8.16
N ASP A 68 3.84 13.56 -9.38
CA ASP A 68 3.82 14.81 -10.12
C ASP A 68 2.55 14.93 -10.98
N ASP A 69 2.49 15.95 -11.85
CA ASP A 69 1.34 16.24 -12.70
C ASP A 69 1.10 15.16 -13.79
N GLU A 70 2.13 14.39 -14.14
CA GLU A 70 2.06 13.33 -15.15
C GLU A 70 1.83 11.96 -14.50
N VAL A 71 2.41 11.67 -13.34
CA VAL A 71 2.35 10.37 -12.66
C VAL A 71 1.91 10.54 -11.21
N PHE A 72 0.70 10.06 -10.90
CA PHE A 72 0.14 10.16 -9.55
C PHE A 72 -0.71 8.96 -9.16
N VAL A 73 -0.82 8.73 -7.85
CA VAL A 73 -1.65 7.70 -7.26
C VAL A 73 -3.10 8.15 -7.26
N LYS A 74 -3.94 7.40 -7.97
CA LYS A 74 -5.38 7.64 -8.07
C LYS A 74 -6.15 6.99 -6.91
N GLU A 75 -5.77 5.77 -6.55
CA GLU A 75 -6.43 5.01 -5.49
C GLU A 75 -5.42 4.15 -4.72
N ILE A 76 -5.62 4.04 -3.41
CA ILE A 76 -4.88 3.15 -2.53
C ILE A 76 -5.87 2.14 -1.97
N GLN A 77 -5.57 0.86 -2.16
CA GLN A 77 -6.23 -0.24 -1.46
C GLN A 77 -5.21 -0.94 -0.57
N ILE A 78 -5.66 -1.42 0.58
CA ILE A 78 -4.87 -2.29 1.45
C ILE A 78 -5.36 -3.71 1.28
N VAL A 79 -4.42 -4.65 1.24
CA VAL A 79 -4.70 -6.08 1.24
C VAL A 79 -4.28 -6.66 2.57
N THR A 80 -5.25 -7.01 3.40
CA THR A 80 -5.08 -7.41 4.80
C THR A 80 -5.27 -8.91 4.97
N PRO A 81 -4.47 -9.59 5.81
CA PRO A 81 -4.71 -10.97 6.18
C PRO A 81 -5.84 -11.09 7.22
N ALA A 82 -6.43 -12.29 7.33
CA ALA A 82 -7.53 -12.61 8.25
C ALA A 82 -7.30 -12.15 9.71
N ASN A 83 -6.08 -12.31 10.23
CA ASN A 83 -5.73 -11.92 11.60
C ASN A 83 -5.72 -10.40 11.82
N MET A 84 -5.69 -9.60 10.75
CA MET A 84 -5.71 -8.14 10.81
C MET A 84 -7.11 -7.58 10.56
N ASN A 85 -7.85 -8.16 9.61
CA ASN A 85 -9.20 -7.69 9.26
C ASN A 85 -10.33 -8.33 10.07
N GLY A 86 -10.01 -9.30 10.94
CA GLY A 86 -10.99 -10.00 11.78
C GLY A 86 -11.87 -11.00 11.02
N GLY A 87 -11.57 -11.28 9.75
CA GLY A 87 -12.26 -12.26 8.92
C GLY A 87 -11.57 -13.63 8.91
N ASP A 88 -11.87 -14.41 7.88
CA ASP A 88 -11.37 -15.77 7.66
C ASP A 88 -10.36 -15.87 6.48
N ALA A 89 -10.31 -14.85 5.63
CA ALA A 89 -9.47 -14.80 4.44
C ALA A 89 -8.75 -13.45 4.27
N TRP A 90 -7.91 -13.37 3.25
CA TRP A 90 -7.36 -12.10 2.80
C TRP A 90 -8.48 -11.23 2.24
N ARG A 91 -8.39 -9.91 2.46
CA ARG A 91 -9.36 -8.94 1.95
C ARG A 91 -8.65 -7.74 1.36
N MET A 92 -9.20 -7.20 0.28
CA MET A 92 -8.75 -5.96 -0.34
C MET A 92 -9.81 -4.87 -0.11
N GLU A 93 -9.42 -3.78 0.52
CA GLU A 93 -10.33 -2.68 0.89
C GLU A 93 -9.70 -1.33 0.53
N LYS A 94 -10.52 -0.35 0.15
CA LYS A 94 -10.05 1.01 -0.15
C LYS A 94 -9.58 1.69 1.12
N VAL A 95 -8.46 2.42 1.03
CA VAL A 95 -7.91 3.17 2.16
C VAL A 95 -8.52 4.56 2.20
N GLU A 96 -9.03 4.96 3.36
CA GLU A 96 -9.44 6.35 3.64
C GLU A 96 -8.28 7.15 4.24
N SER A 97 -7.57 6.56 5.20
CA SER A 97 -6.38 7.16 5.79
C SER A 97 -5.36 6.11 6.23
N LEU A 98 -4.10 6.53 6.23
CA LEU A 98 -2.97 5.73 6.69
C LEU A 98 -2.06 6.61 7.55
N ALA A 99 -1.70 6.11 8.72
CA ALA A 99 -0.75 6.75 9.61
C ALA A 99 0.29 5.74 10.13
N LEU A 100 1.46 6.27 10.48
CA LEU A 100 2.48 5.54 11.23
C LEU A 100 2.63 6.20 12.60
N GLY A 101 2.63 5.40 13.66
CA GLY A 101 2.92 5.85 15.02
C GLY A 101 3.87 4.88 15.72
N GLN A 102 4.12 5.13 17.00
CA GLN A 102 4.91 4.28 17.87
C GLN A 102 4.09 3.87 19.08
N ASP A 103 4.14 2.59 19.45
CA ASP A 103 3.50 2.10 20.67
C ASP A 103 4.34 2.44 21.93
N SER A 104 3.92 1.93 23.09
CA SER A 104 4.59 2.20 24.37
C SER A 104 6.02 1.68 24.44
N ASP A 105 6.37 0.69 23.61
CA ASP A 105 7.71 0.08 23.58
C ASP A 105 8.58 0.72 22.50
N GLY A 106 8.04 1.71 21.76
CA GLY A 106 8.71 2.38 20.66
C GLY A 106 8.61 1.64 19.33
N ASP A 107 7.86 0.53 19.27
CA ASP A 107 7.68 -0.22 18.04
C ASP A 107 6.79 0.56 17.06
N ALA A 108 7.20 0.59 15.79
CA ALA A 108 6.44 1.24 14.75
C ALA A 108 5.15 0.47 14.47
N VAL A 109 4.03 1.20 14.43
CA VAL A 109 2.71 0.65 14.14
C VAL A 109 2.08 1.42 12.99
N SER A 110 1.63 0.67 11.99
CA SER A 110 0.80 1.15 10.90
C SER A 110 -0.66 1.11 11.32
N VAL A 111 -1.39 2.21 11.15
CA VAL A 111 -2.83 2.32 11.41
C VAL A 111 -3.52 2.73 10.14
N VAL A 112 -4.50 1.92 9.72
CA VAL A 112 -5.21 2.09 8.45
C VAL A 112 -6.69 2.18 8.72
N THR A 113 -7.31 3.26 8.28
CA THR A 113 -8.77 3.35 8.21
C THR A 113 -9.19 3.05 6.78
N VAL A 114 -10.07 2.07 6.62
CA VAL A 114 -10.61 1.69 5.30
C VAL A 114 -11.98 2.30 5.06
N GLU A 115 -12.42 2.27 3.80
CA GLU A 115 -13.77 2.69 3.40
C GLU A 115 -14.82 1.91 4.21
N GLY A 116 -15.75 2.66 4.82
CA GLY A 116 -16.70 2.10 5.79
C GLY A 116 -16.27 2.23 7.26
N GLY A 117 -15.09 2.82 7.52
CA GLY A 117 -14.67 3.27 8.85
C GLY A 117 -14.02 2.22 9.74
N SER A 118 -13.78 1.00 9.23
CA SER A 118 -13.01 0.00 9.98
C SER A 118 -11.56 0.44 10.13
N ILE A 119 -10.97 0.19 11.30
CA ILE A 119 -9.58 0.56 11.63
C ILE A 119 -8.78 -0.71 11.87
N TYR A 120 -7.66 -0.83 11.17
CA TYR A 120 -6.73 -1.95 11.30
C TYR A 120 -5.35 -1.47 11.73
N HIS A 121 -4.59 -2.35 12.38
CA HIS A 121 -3.19 -2.10 12.69
C HIS A 121 -2.33 -3.36 12.52
N ASP A 122 -1.03 -3.19 12.32
CA ASP A 122 -0.10 -4.30 12.09
C ASP A 122 0.68 -4.75 13.35
N SER A 123 0.39 -4.15 14.51
CA SER A 123 0.94 -4.59 15.80
C SER A 123 0.54 -6.04 16.13
N TYR A 124 1.49 -6.77 16.73
CA TYR A 124 1.24 -8.11 17.26
C TYR A 124 0.28 -8.11 18.47
N ARG A 125 0.07 -6.95 19.11
CA ARG A 125 -0.86 -6.79 20.23
C ARG A 125 -2.25 -6.46 19.68
N SER A 126 -3.13 -7.46 19.64
CA SER A 126 -4.52 -7.26 19.20
C SER A 126 -5.32 -6.28 20.06
N SER A 127 -4.90 -6.05 21.31
CA SER A 127 -5.53 -5.11 22.25
C SER A 127 -4.86 -3.71 22.24
N LEU A 128 -4.05 -3.40 21.24
CA LEU A 128 -3.40 -2.10 21.13
C LEU A 128 -4.46 -1.00 20.99
N ASP A 129 -4.39 0.00 21.88
CA ASP A 129 -5.18 1.21 21.76
C ASP A 129 -4.45 2.20 20.84
N VAL A 130 -4.88 2.26 19.58
CA VAL A 130 -4.27 3.13 18.55
C VAL A 130 -4.31 4.61 18.91
N THR A 131 -5.18 5.04 19.84
CA THR A 131 -5.26 6.44 20.29
C THR A 131 -4.09 6.84 21.19
N LYS A 132 -3.37 5.87 21.76
CA LYS A 132 -2.21 6.08 22.62
C LYS A 132 -0.88 6.07 21.86
N LEU A 133 -0.92 5.90 20.53
CA LEU A 133 0.28 5.96 19.72
C LEU A 133 0.95 7.34 19.84
N THR A 134 2.27 7.33 19.94
CA THR A 134 3.09 8.54 19.93
C THR A 134 3.73 8.74 18.56
N ASN A 135 4.28 9.93 18.30
CA ASN A 135 4.97 10.25 17.04
C ASN A 135 4.14 9.93 15.78
N VAL A 136 2.83 10.14 15.87
CA VAL A 136 1.89 9.82 14.79
C VAL A 136 2.10 10.76 13.61
N ARG A 137 2.37 10.19 12.44
CA ARG A 137 2.46 10.90 11.17
C ARG A 137 1.46 10.31 10.17
N THR A 138 0.68 11.16 9.54
CA THR A 138 -0.20 10.76 8.44
C THR A 138 0.63 10.56 7.18
N LEU A 139 0.54 9.37 6.58
CA LEU A 139 1.14 9.08 5.27
C LEU A 139 0.17 9.38 4.12
N TYR A 140 -1.12 9.12 4.33
CA TYR A 140 -2.15 9.32 3.33
C TYR A 140 -3.48 9.67 3.98
N ASN A 141 -4.23 10.57 3.34
CA ASN A 141 -5.61 10.87 3.69
C ASN A 141 -6.36 11.25 2.40
N ARG A 142 -7.35 10.43 2.03
CA ARG A 142 -8.16 10.59 0.81
C ARG A 142 -8.86 11.95 0.73
N ASN A 143 -9.21 12.55 1.88
CA ASN A 143 -9.98 13.77 1.97
C ASN A 143 -9.11 15.04 2.08
N ALA A 144 -7.79 14.92 2.25
CA ALA A 144 -6.89 16.06 2.42
C ALA A 144 -6.84 17.01 1.20
N GLY A 145 -7.34 16.58 0.02
CA GLY A 145 -7.44 17.41 -1.19
C GLY A 145 -8.84 17.92 -1.54
N ARG A 146 -9.89 17.61 -0.76
CA ARG A 146 -11.28 18.04 -1.05
C ARG A 146 -11.69 19.38 -0.44
N GLY A 147 -10.77 20.09 0.21
CA GLY A 147 -11.01 21.36 0.90
C GLY A 147 -10.77 22.63 0.08
N MET A 148 -10.56 22.55 -1.23
CA MET A 148 -10.36 23.71 -2.10
C MET A 148 -11.13 23.56 -3.41
N HIS A 149 -12.47 23.64 -3.36
CA HIS A 149 -13.31 24.05 -4.49
C HIS A 149 -14.61 24.66 -3.96
#